data_AF-A0A3R7M479-F1
#
_entry.id   AF-A0A3R7M479-F1
#
_cell.length_a   1.000
_cell.length_b   1.000
_cell.length_c   1.000
_cell.angle_alpha   90.00
_cell.angle_beta   90.00
_cell.angle_gamma   90.00
#
_symmetry.space_group_name_H-M   'P 1'
#
loop_
_entity.id
_entity.type
_entity.pdbx_description
1 polymer ?
#
loop_
_entity_poly.entity_id
_entity_poly.type
_entity_poly.pdbx_seq_one_letter_code
_entity_poly.pdbx_strand_id
1 'polypeptide(L)'
;MAELPDSDKVFRDTAFMDKNKHISNKWIRIAELYPDGIHEPLLPRALSREQFGQGNHYECFMLTTLSTLVRFPSVIQNCFVSNHVRRDGRYTFKFFRGKEWEKVEIDDYIPLENDGELYIRSPTRHWWPLLLEKAYAKFYTSYDNLEGCTLQEAYYDLTGNPVLNIPIDAQVAKAAGADVMEGHYWLDLAQKIQSGQFVASVLTRDMEGENMGIQSEQHYGVLEIFSMTGTSSVEDIVIHLHNPFEDEEFRYTGPLNSKDSRWTSKLRAKYKVDDERSIFLPLNNFLKIMNSMQLCYISTIDGDATYFDDEWKARPLAA
;
A
#
# COMPACT_ATOMS: atom_id res chain seq x y z
N MET A 1 -16.54 -17.46 13.44
CA MET A 1 -16.04 -18.87 13.45
C MET A 1 -14.55 -18.88 13.77
N ALA A 2 -14.08 -19.80 14.61
CA ALA A 2 -12.65 -19.99 14.91
C ALA A 2 -11.90 -20.60 13.70
N GLU A 3 -10.59 -20.43 13.63
CA GLU A 3 -9.75 -21.06 12.60
C GLU A 3 -9.83 -22.60 12.71
N LEU A 4 -9.87 -23.28 11.56
CA LEU A 4 -9.86 -24.74 11.54
C LEU A 4 -8.48 -25.28 11.94
N PRO A 5 -8.40 -26.44 12.62
CA PRO A 5 -7.12 -27.07 12.95
C PRO A 5 -6.26 -27.34 11.70
N ASP A 6 -4.93 -27.24 11.84
CA ASP A 6 -3.99 -27.66 10.79
C ASP A 6 -4.10 -29.17 10.51
N SER A 7 -3.77 -29.57 9.28
CA SER A 7 -3.86 -30.96 8.84
C SER A 7 -2.80 -31.32 7.81
N ASP A 8 -2.64 -32.61 7.54
CA ASP A 8 -1.74 -33.08 6.47
C ASP A 8 -2.45 -33.16 5.09
N LYS A 9 -3.71 -32.75 5.01
CA LYS A 9 -4.48 -32.74 3.76
C LYS A 9 -4.46 -31.35 3.14
N VAL A 10 -3.72 -31.22 2.04
CA VAL A 10 -3.64 -29.96 1.27
C VAL A 10 -5.03 -29.43 0.94
N PHE A 11 -5.29 -28.20 1.35
CA PHE A 11 -6.48 -27.45 1.00
C PHE A 11 -6.37 -26.91 -0.42
N ARG A 12 -7.49 -26.93 -1.13
CA ARG A 12 -7.63 -26.36 -2.47
C ARG A 12 -8.89 -25.53 -2.51
N ASP A 13 -8.72 -24.27 -2.84
CA ASP A 13 -9.79 -23.30 -3.02
C ASP A 13 -10.26 -23.33 -4.48
N THR A 14 -10.95 -24.40 -4.85
CA THR A 14 -11.33 -24.65 -6.25
C THR A 14 -12.15 -23.51 -6.84
N ALA A 15 -13.00 -22.87 -6.03
CA ALA A 15 -13.84 -21.76 -6.49
C ALA A 15 -13.00 -20.52 -6.88
N PHE A 16 -11.99 -20.16 -6.08
CA PHE A 16 -11.09 -19.07 -6.43
C PHE A 16 -10.19 -19.45 -7.61
N MET A 17 -9.63 -20.67 -7.61
CA MET A 17 -8.76 -21.14 -8.69
C MET A 17 -9.49 -21.20 -10.04
N ASP A 18 -10.74 -21.65 -10.08
CA ASP A 18 -11.53 -21.72 -11.31
C ASP A 18 -11.81 -20.33 -11.91
N LYS A 19 -12.04 -19.33 -11.06
CA LYS A 19 -12.23 -17.92 -11.47
C LYS A 19 -10.96 -17.25 -11.96
N ASN A 20 -9.79 -17.71 -11.51
CA ASN A 20 -8.50 -17.11 -11.81
C ASN A 20 -7.64 -17.98 -12.75
N LYS A 21 -8.22 -19.01 -13.37
CA LYS A 21 -7.48 -19.94 -14.24
C LYS A 21 -6.81 -19.26 -15.45
N HIS A 22 -7.35 -18.11 -15.89
CA HIS A 22 -6.79 -17.32 -16.99
C HIS A 22 -5.62 -16.43 -16.56
N ILE A 23 -5.49 -16.16 -15.26
CA ILE A 23 -4.44 -15.30 -14.69
C ILE A 23 -3.05 -15.92 -14.89
N SER A 24 -2.94 -17.23 -14.70
CA SER A 24 -1.67 -17.93 -14.90
C SER A 24 -1.89 -19.39 -15.25
N ASN A 25 -1.04 -19.91 -16.14
CA ASN A 25 -0.94 -21.33 -16.47
C ASN A 25 -0.11 -22.11 -15.43
N LYS A 26 0.53 -21.44 -14.47
CA LYS A 26 1.44 -22.04 -13.49
C LYS A 26 1.15 -21.50 -12.09
N TRP A 27 0.59 -22.38 -11.27
CA TRP A 27 0.32 -22.13 -9.85
C TRP A 27 1.12 -23.12 -9.02
N ILE A 28 1.89 -22.63 -8.06
CA ILE A 28 2.76 -23.46 -7.21
C ILE A 28 2.52 -23.14 -5.74
N ARG A 29 2.61 -24.13 -4.85
CA ARG A 29 2.51 -23.85 -3.42
C ARG A 29 3.63 -22.94 -2.97
N ILE A 30 3.33 -22.00 -2.07
CA ILE A 30 4.34 -21.07 -1.53
C ILE A 30 5.50 -21.79 -0.84
N ALA A 31 5.25 -22.97 -0.26
CA ALA A 31 6.26 -23.84 0.33
C ALA A 31 7.23 -24.46 -0.68
N GLU A 32 6.83 -24.58 -1.95
CA GLU A 32 7.71 -25.02 -3.03
C GLU A 32 8.43 -23.83 -3.67
N LEU A 33 7.78 -22.66 -3.73
CA LEU A 33 8.39 -21.41 -4.21
C LEU A 33 9.50 -20.91 -3.26
N TYR A 34 9.20 -20.85 -1.96
CA TYR A 34 10.06 -20.36 -0.88
C TYR A 34 10.19 -21.39 0.25
N PRO A 35 10.88 -22.52 0.04
CA PRO A 35 10.97 -23.64 1.01
C PRO A 35 11.47 -23.27 2.40
N ASP A 36 12.38 -22.30 2.51
CA ASP A 36 12.93 -21.87 3.80
C ASP A 36 11.82 -21.33 4.74
N GLY A 37 10.76 -20.76 4.18
CA GLY A 37 9.66 -20.21 4.96
C GLY A 37 8.84 -21.26 5.72
N ILE A 38 9.01 -22.56 5.44
CA ILE A 38 8.42 -23.64 6.26
C ILE A 38 8.95 -23.58 7.70
N HIS A 39 10.18 -23.11 7.89
CA HIS A 39 10.88 -23.07 9.17
C HIS A 39 10.88 -21.69 9.82
N GLU A 40 10.31 -20.69 9.15
CA GLU A 40 10.25 -19.31 9.63
C GLU A 40 8.85 -18.96 10.14
N PRO A 41 8.72 -17.95 11.03
CA PRO A 41 7.42 -17.41 11.38
C PRO A 41 6.70 -16.88 10.14
N LEU A 42 5.41 -17.22 9.99
CA LEU A 42 4.57 -16.68 8.91
C LEU A 42 4.61 -15.14 8.91
N LEU A 43 4.51 -14.55 10.10
CA LEU A 43 4.64 -13.12 10.34
C LEU A 43 5.96 -12.87 11.08
N PRO A 44 6.96 -12.24 10.44
CA PRO A 44 8.23 -11.97 11.08
C PRO A 44 8.07 -10.91 12.18
N ARG A 45 9.02 -10.88 13.12
CA ARG A 45 9.01 -9.92 14.23
C ARG A 45 9.04 -8.46 13.76
N ALA A 46 9.74 -8.20 12.66
CA ALA A 46 9.81 -6.89 12.02
C ALA A 46 9.27 -6.99 10.60
N LEU A 47 8.30 -6.12 10.29
CA LEU A 47 7.83 -5.92 8.92
C LEU A 47 8.67 -4.81 8.28
N SER A 48 9.01 -4.97 7.01
CA SER A 48 9.87 -4.01 6.31
C SER A 48 9.55 -3.92 4.82
N ARG A 49 9.85 -2.77 4.21
CA ARG A 49 9.64 -2.50 2.77
C ARG A 49 10.48 -3.39 1.86
N GLU A 50 11.58 -3.95 2.35
CA GLU A 50 12.45 -4.89 1.63
C GLU A 50 11.82 -6.29 1.54
N GLN A 51 10.71 -6.55 2.25
CA GLN A 51 10.03 -7.84 2.24
C GLN A 51 9.08 -8.04 1.07
N PHE A 52 8.75 -6.98 0.34
CA PHE A 52 7.92 -7.04 -0.85
C PHE A 52 8.50 -6.18 -1.96
N GLY A 53 8.08 -6.47 -3.18
CA GLY A 53 8.40 -5.73 -4.39
C GLY A 53 7.42 -6.10 -5.49
N GLN A 54 7.51 -5.37 -6.59
CA GLN A 54 6.72 -5.61 -7.78
C GLN A 54 7.12 -6.93 -8.45
N GLY A 55 6.14 -7.76 -8.80
CA GLY A 55 6.33 -8.87 -9.74
C GLY A 55 6.02 -8.44 -11.17
N ASN A 56 5.69 -9.41 -12.02
CA ASN A 56 5.58 -9.18 -13.47
C ASN A 56 4.30 -8.45 -13.89
N HIS A 57 3.25 -8.49 -13.07
CA HIS A 57 2.02 -7.74 -13.25
C HIS A 57 2.08 -6.44 -12.45
N TYR A 58 1.94 -5.34 -13.17
CA TYR A 58 2.09 -4.00 -12.64
C TYR A 58 0.81 -3.59 -11.91
N GLU A 59 0.78 -3.79 -10.60
CA GLU A 59 -0.32 -3.30 -9.75
C GLU A 59 0.26 -2.74 -8.45
N CYS A 60 0.42 -1.41 -8.40
CA CYS A 60 1.21 -0.76 -7.36
C CYS A 60 0.44 -0.47 -6.07
N PHE A 61 -0.90 -0.53 -6.08
CA PHE A 61 -1.70 0.00 -4.97
C PHE A 61 -1.38 -0.73 -3.65
N MET A 62 -1.32 -2.07 -3.67
CA MET A 62 -1.05 -2.87 -2.47
C MET A 62 0.39 -2.68 -1.98
N LEU A 63 1.38 -2.61 -2.89
CA LEU A 63 2.77 -2.31 -2.55
C LEU A 63 2.87 -0.95 -1.84
N THR A 64 2.21 0.06 -2.41
CA THR A 64 2.15 1.41 -1.84
C THR A 64 1.49 1.40 -0.46
N THR A 65 0.33 0.76 -0.30
CA THR A 65 -0.35 0.63 1.00
C THR A 65 0.52 -0.05 2.05
N LEU A 66 1.15 -1.18 1.70
CA LEU A 66 2.02 -1.90 2.63
C LEU A 66 3.26 -1.10 2.98
N SER A 67 3.81 -0.32 2.05
CA SER A 67 5.03 0.49 2.29
C SER A 67 4.89 1.52 3.41
N THR A 68 3.66 1.99 3.65
CA THR A 68 3.34 2.93 4.72
C THR A 68 2.88 2.19 5.98
N LEU A 69 2.12 1.10 5.84
CA LEU A 69 1.59 0.31 6.96
C LEU A 69 2.62 -0.58 7.67
N VAL A 70 3.76 -0.92 7.07
CA VAL A 70 4.81 -1.71 7.75
C VAL A 70 5.32 -1.07 9.05
N ARG A 71 5.16 0.25 9.20
CA ARG A 71 5.47 0.99 10.44
C ARG A 71 4.47 0.71 11.57
N PHE A 72 3.31 0.16 11.25
CA PHE A 72 2.25 -0.24 12.18
C PHE A 72 1.97 -1.74 12.06
N PRO A 73 2.89 -2.61 12.53
CA PRO A 73 2.77 -4.05 12.32
C PRO A 73 1.45 -4.65 12.82
N SER A 74 0.84 -4.07 13.85
CA SER A 74 -0.45 -4.51 14.38
C SER A 74 -1.58 -4.44 13.35
N VAL A 75 -1.55 -3.49 12.41
CA VAL A 75 -2.57 -3.38 11.34
C VAL A 75 -2.46 -4.58 10.41
N ILE A 76 -1.25 -4.84 9.88
CA ILE A 76 -1.01 -5.97 8.98
C ILE A 76 -1.26 -7.29 9.71
N GLN A 77 -0.74 -7.45 10.93
CA GLN A 77 -0.95 -8.66 11.74
C GLN A 77 -2.43 -8.91 12.05
N ASN A 78 -3.23 -7.86 12.26
CA ASN A 78 -4.67 -8.00 12.48
C ASN A 78 -5.36 -8.61 11.25
N CYS A 79 -4.86 -8.39 10.03
CA CYS A 79 -5.43 -9.01 8.83
C CYS A 79 -5.23 -10.54 8.79
N PHE A 80 -4.31 -11.10 9.56
CA PHE A 80 -4.02 -12.53 9.61
C PHE A 80 -4.77 -13.20 10.76
N VAL A 81 -5.70 -14.09 10.44
CA VAL A 81 -6.30 -15.00 11.44
C VAL A 81 -5.38 -16.20 11.62
N SER A 82 -4.89 -16.77 10.52
CA SER A 82 -3.80 -17.76 10.52
C SER A 82 -2.48 -17.05 10.74
N ASN A 83 -1.84 -17.31 11.88
CA ASN A 83 -0.59 -16.65 12.29
C ASN A 83 0.61 -17.60 12.39
N HIS A 84 0.45 -18.85 11.97
CA HIS A 84 1.51 -19.86 11.88
C HIS A 84 1.54 -20.46 10.48
N VAL A 85 2.71 -20.95 10.08
CA VAL A 85 2.85 -21.75 8.86
C VAL A 85 2.01 -23.02 8.99
N ARG A 86 1.28 -23.36 7.93
CA ARG A 86 0.34 -24.49 7.92
C ARG A 86 0.70 -25.53 6.87
N ARG A 87 0.62 -26.81 7.26
CA ARG A 87 0.96 -27.94 6.37
C ARG A 87 -0.08 -28.12 5.28
N ASP A 88 -1.36 -27.91 5.63
CA ASP A 88 -2.47 -27.96 4.69
C ASP A 88 -2.49 -26.79 3.69
N GLY A 89 -1.70 -25.73 3.92
CA GLY A 89 -1.68 -24.55 3.05
C GLY A 89 -2.96 -23.70 3.11
N ARG A 90 -3.84 -23.94 4.09
CA ARG A 90 -5.07 -23.16 4.27
C ARG A 90 -4.80 -21.96 5.16
N TYR A 91 -4.93 -20.75 4.63
CA TYR A 91 -4.73 -19.54 5.43
C TYR A 91 -6.03 -18.72 5.49
N THR A 92 -6.36 -18.26 6.69
CA THR A 92 -7.51 -17.37 6.93
C THR A 92 -7.02 -15.96 7.22
N PHE A 93 -7.65 -15.01 6.55
CA PHE A 93 -7.45 -13.58 6.68
C PHE A 93 -8.76 -12.91 7.10
N LYS A 94 -8.68 -11.63 7.46
CA LYS A 94 -9.85 -10.78 7.59
C LYS A 94 -9.58 -9.37 7.05
N PHE A 95 -10.60 -8.80 6.44
CA PHE A 95 -10.61 -7.43 5.91
C PHE A 95 -11.88 -6.73 6.37
N PHE A 96 -11.86 -5.41 6.46
CA PHE A 96 -12.96 -4.62 6.99
C PHE A 96 -13.85 -4.10 5.87
N ARG A 97 -15.13 -4.49 5.86
CA ARG A 97 -16.14 -3.98 4.92
C ARG A 97 -17.51 -4.04 5.56
N GLY A 98 -18.39 -3.13 5.18
CA GLY A 98 -19.74 -3.08 5.77
C GLY A 98 -19.76 -2.90 7.29
N LYS A 99 -18.73 -2.25 7.87
CA LYS A 99 -18.54 -2.07 9.33
C LYS A 99 -18.22 -3.36 10.09
N GLU A 100 -17.85 -4.42 9.40
CA GLU A 100 -17.46 -5.70 10.01
C GLU A 100 -16.18 -6.27 9.41
N TRP A 101 -15.54 -7.17 10.17
CA TRP A 101 -14.36 -7.89 9.69
C TRP A 101 -14.79 -9.18 8.99
N GLU A 102 -14.80 -9.16 7.67
CA GLU A 102 -15.11 -10.30 6.82
C GLU A 102 -13.92 -11.24 6.71
N LYS A 103 -14.16 -12.55 6.87
CA LYS A 103 -13.09 -13.56 6.80
C LYS A 103 -12.91 -14.09 5.38
N VAL A 104 -11.66 -14.26 4.99
CA VAL A 104 -11.29 -14.82 3.69
C VAL A 104 -10.33 -15.98 3.89
N GLU A 105 -10.72 -17.16 3.42
CA GLU A 105 -9.88 -18.37 3.46
C GLU A 105 -9.29 -18.63 2.09
N ILE A 106 -7.98 -18.83 1.97
CA ILE A 106 -7.28 -19.15 0.72
C ILE A 106 -6.48 -20.43 0.86
N ASP A 107 -6.19 -21.09 -0.27
CA ASP A 107 -5.05 -22.00 -0.37
C ASP A 107 -3.75 -21.22 -0.65
N ASP A 108 -2.60 -21.89 -0.61
CA ASP A 108 -1.28 -21.26 -0.69
C ASP A 108 -0.61 -21.36 -2.07
N TYR A 109 -1.40 -21.60 -3.11
CA TYR A 109 -0.92 -21.60 -4.49
C TYR A 109 -0.69 -20.17 -5.00
N ILE A 110 0.52 -19.83 -5.43
CA ILE A 110 0.90 -18.51 -5.94
C ILE A 110 0.97 -18.55 -7.47
N PRO A 111 0.37 -17.57 -8.17
CA PRO A 111 0.45 -17.48 -9.63
C PRO A 111 1.84 -17.00 -10.06
N LEU A 112 2.40 -17.68 -11.07
CA LEU A 112 3.69 -17.33 -11.66
C LEU A 112 3.54 -16.99 -13.15
N GLU A 113 4.44 -16.17 -13.66
CA GLU A 113 4.76 -16.08 -15.09
C GLU A 113 6.19 -16.60 -15.32
N ASN A 114 6.57 -16.88 -16.57
CA ASN A 114 7.74 -17.66 -16.99
C ASN A 114 9.00 -17.59 -16.09
N ASP A 115 9.31 -16.42 -15.55
CA ASP A 115 10.51 -16.05 -14.79
C ASP A 115 10.27 -15.61 -13.34
N GLY A 116 9.03 -15.53 -12.84
CA GLY A 116 8.78 -14.99 -11.49
C GLY A 116 7.34 -15.02 -11.00
N GLU A 117 7.14 -14.43 -9.82
CA GLU A 117 5.82 -14.18 -9.26
C GLU A 117 5.07 -13.15 -10.09
N LEU A 118 3.80 -13.41 -10.37
CA LEU A 118 3.01 -12.52 -11.21
C LEU A 118 2.64 -11.23 -10.47
N TYR A 119 2.18 -11.29 -9.22
CA TYR A 119 1.80 -10.11 -8.45
C TYR A 119 2.91 -9.71 -7.47
N ILE A 120 2.63 -9.46 -6.18
CA ILE A 120 3.70 -9.17 -5.22
C ILE A 120 4.71 -10.33 -5.18
N ARG A 121 5.99 -9.97 -5.24
CA ARG A 121 7.12 -10.87 -4.95
C ARG A 121 7.73 -10.54 -3.60
N SER A 122 8.46 -11.49 -3.01
CA SER A 122 9.26 -11.23 -1.81
C SER A 122 10.75 -11.35 -2.08
N PRO A 123 11.49 -10.23 -2.23
CA PRO A 123 12.94 -10.26 -2.39
C PRO A 123 13.67 -10.97 -1.25
N THR A 124 13.08 -10.97 -0.05
CA THR A 124 13.59 -11.66 1.14
C THR A 124 12.88 -12.98 1.43
N ARG A 125 12.09 -13.49 0.47
CA ARG A 125 11.42 -14.81 0.51
C ARG A 125 10.42 -15.00 1.66
N HIS A 126 9.93 -13.90 2.25
CA HIS A 126 8.86 -13.94 3.25
C HIS A 126 7.52 -14.25 2.58
N TRP A 127 6.70 -15.07 3.24
CA TRP A 127 5.44 -15.56 2.67
C TRP A 127 4.28 -14.57 2.80
N TRP A 128 4.29 -13.78 3.86
CA TRP A 128 3.17 -12.93 4.24
C TRP A 128 2.68 -11.98 3.14
N PRO A 129 3.52 -11.30 2.32
CA PRO A 129 3.02 -10.33 1.36
C PRO A 129 2.19 -11.00 0.25
N LEU A 130 2.68 -12.14 -0.25
CA LEU A 130 2.06 -12.88 -1.35
C LEU A 130 0.72 -13.48 -0.91
N LEU A 131 0.68 -14.04 0.31
CA LEU A 131 -0.56 -14.60 0.87
C LEU A 131 -1.58 -13.52 1.19
N LEU A 132 -1.15 -12.36 1.71
CA LEU A 132 -2.04 -11.24 2.00
C LEU A 132 -2.68 -10.69 0.72
N GLU A 133 -1.89 -10.45 -0.32
CA GLU A 133 -2.42 -9.98 -1.61
C GLU A 133 -3.36 -11.00 -2.24
N LYS A 134 -3.04 -12.29 -2.21
CA LYS A 134 -3.95 -13.32 -2.71
C LYS A 134 -5.28 -13.34 -1.94
N ALA A 135 -5.22 -13.22 -0.62
CA ALA A 135 -6.43 -13.12 0.19
C ALA A 135 -7.24 -11.87 -0.16
N TYR A 136 -6.56 -10.75 -0.44
CA TYR A 136 -7.21 -9.52 -0.88
C TYR A 136 -7.83 -9.66 -2.28
N ALA A 137 -7.17 -10.32 -3.23
CA ALA A 137 -7.73 -10.69 -4.53
C ALA A 137 -9.01 -11.55 -4.37
N LYS A 138 -8.99 -12.51 -3.44
CA LYS A 138 -10.19 -13.29 -3.12
C LYS A 138 -11.28 -12.47 -2.46
N PHE A 139 -10.93 -11.52 -1.60
CA PHE A 139 -11.88 -10.57 -1.02
C PHE A 139 -12.60 -9.75 -2.09
N TYR A 140 -11.88 -9.42 -3.16
CA TYR A 140 -12.42 -8.80 -4.37
C TYR A 140 -12.88 -9.80 -5.43
N THR A 141 -13.02 -11.09 -5.09
CA THR A 141 -13.49 -12.20 -5.95
C THR A 141 -12.48 -12.72 -7.00
N SER A 142 -11.58 -11.90 -7.53
CA SER A 142 -10.52 -12.32 -8.45
C SER A 142 -9.36 -11.32 -8.43
N TYR A 143 -8.21 -11.72 -8.99
CA TYR A 143 -7.09 -10.81 -9.19
C TYR A 143 -7.41 -9.68 -10.19
N ASP A 144 -8.22 -9.92 -11.23
CA ASP A 144 -8.62 -8.85 -12.17
C ASP A 144 -9.33 -7.69 -11.46
N ASN A 145 -10.05 -7.98 -10.38
CA ASN A 145 -10.78 -6.96 -9.63
C ASN A 145 -9.87 -6.15 -8.68
N LEU A 146 -8.57 -6.46 -8.63
CA LEU A 146 -7.59 -5.57 -8.03
C LEU A 146 -7.30 -4.37 -8.92
N GLU A 147 -7.43 -4.53 -10.24
CA GLU A 147 -7.31 -3.42 -11.18
C GLU A 147 -8.41 -2.40 -10.89
N GLY A 148 -8.01 -1.17 -10.58
CA GLY A 148 -8.93 -0.09 -10.21
C GLY A 148 -9.24 0.01 -8.71
N CYS A 149 -8.68 -0.85 -7.86
CA CYS A 149 -8.70 -0.63 -6.41
C CYS A 149 -7.97 0.66 -6.06
N THR A 150 -8.61 1.49 -5.26
CA THR A 150 -8.01 2.75 -4.79
C THR A 150 -7.27 2.54 -3.46
N LEU A 151 -6.35 3.45 -3.14
CA LEU A 151 -5.72 3.44 -1.81
C LEU A 151 -6.69 3.76 -0.67
N GLN A 152 -7.79 4.44 -0.97
CA GLN A 152 -8.84 4.68 0.03
C GLN A 152 -9.49 3.36 0.45
N GLU A 153 -9.83 2.52 -0.52
CA GLU A 153 -10.38 1.19 -0.26
C GLU A 153 -9.34 0.30 0.42
N ALA A 154 -8.11 0.24 -0.07
CA ALA A 154 -7.06 -0.60 0.52
C ALA A 154 -6.75 -0.23 1.97
N TYR A 155 -6.64 1.06 2.29
CA TYR A 155 -6.46 1.49 3.66
C TYR A 155 -7.67 1.18 4.53
N TYR A 156 -8.89 1.47 4.06
CA TYR A 156 -10.12 1.20 4.80
C TYR A 156 -10.28 -0.30 5.07
N ASP A 157 -10.06 -1.15 4.07
CA ASP A 157 -10.21 -2.59 4.17
C ASP A 157 -9.16 -3.24 5.10
N LEU A 158 -7.94 -2.68 5.19
CA LEU A 158 -6.90 -3.19 6.09
C LEU A 158 -6.97 -2.64 7.51
N THR A 159 -7.54 -1.44 7.71
CA THR A 159 -7.51 -0.74 9.01
C THR A 159 -8.87 -0.65 9.69
N GLY A 160 -9.96 -0.59 8.91
CA GLY A 160 -11.29 -0.19 9.34
C GLY A 160 -11.45 1.29 9.68
N ASN A 161 -10.43 2.11 9.40
CA ASN A 161 -10.40 3.52 9.77
C ASN A 161 -10.78 4.42 8.59
N PRO A 162 -11.33 5.62 8.85
CA PRO A 162 -11.61 6.61 7.81
C PRO A 162 -10.36 6.99 7.01
N VAL A 163 -10.56 7.21 5.72
CA VAL A 163 -9.53 7.70 4.81
C VAL A 163 -10.00 9.01 4.20
N LEU A 164 -9.23 10.07 4.40
CA LEU A 164 -9.49 11.37 3.80
C LEU A 164 -8.83 11.43 2.43
N ASN A 165 -9.51 12.05 1.46
CA ASN A 165 -8.93 12.37 0.17
C ASN A 165 -8.72 13.88 0.05
N ILE A 166 -7.48 14.32 0.16
CA ILE A 166 -7.11 15.74 0.10
C ILE A 166 -6.69 16.07 -1.34
N PRO A 167 -7.45 16.88 -2.07
CA PRO A 167 -7.04 17.34 -3.40
C PRO A 167 -5.82 18.26 -3.27
N ILE A 168 -4.91 18.22 -4.24
CA ILE A 168 -3.72 19.08 -4.27
C ILE A 168 -3.97 20.39 -5.03
N ASP A 169 -5.03 20.46 -5.86
CA ASP A 169 -5.45 21.72 -6.46
C ASP A 169 -5.71 22.78 -5.38
N ALA A 170 -5.09 23.95 -5.51
CA ALA A 170 -5.08 24.97 -4.45
C ALA A 170 -6.49 25.47 -4.08
N GLN A 171 -7.40 25.62 -5.06
CA GLN A 171 -8.75 26.12 -4.78
C GLN A 171 -9.60 25.05 -4.11
N VAL A 172 -9.55 23.82 -4.63
CA VAL A 172 -10.32 22.71 -4.08
C VAL A 172 -9.80 22.32 -2.69
N ALA A 173 -8.47 22.29 -2.50
CA ALA A 173 -7.84 22.03 -1.22
C ALA A 173 -8.28 23.03 -0.16
N LYS A 174 -8.25 24.33 -0.50
CA LYS A 174 -8.69 25.39 0.40
C LYS A 174 -10.18 25.27 0.75
N ALA A 175 -11.03 24.91 -0.22
CA ALA A 175 -12.45 24.65 0.04
C ALA A 175 -12.66 23.44 0.96
N ALA A 176 -11.76 22.46 0.91
CA ALA A 176 -11.72 21.31 1.82
C ALA A 176 -11.01 21.59 3.16
N GLY A 177 -10.59 22.84 3.43
CA GLY A 177 -9.92 23.23 4.67
C GLY A 177 -8.43 22.84 4.75
N ALA A 178 -7.79 22.55 3.62
CA ALA A 178 -6.38 22.22 3.52
C ALA A 178 -5.59 23.33 2.80
N ASP A 179 -4.72 24.03 3.54
CA ASP A 179 -3.86 25.10 2.99
C ASP A 179 -2.57 24.53 2.38
N VAL A 180 -2.70 23.71 1.33
CA VAL A 180 -1.58 22.98 0.69
C VAL A 180 -0.49 23.89 0.08
N MET A 181 -0.77 25.18 -0.10
CA MET A 181 0.19 26.16 -0.59
C MET A 181 1.10 26.74 0.51
N GLU A 182 0.78 26.48 1.78
CA GLU A 182 1.50 27.02 2.94
C GLU A 182 2.41 25.96 3.55
N GLY A 183 3.71 26.24 3.72
CA GLY A 183 4.63 25.23 4.23
C GLY A 183 4.34 24.78 5.67
N HIS A 184 3.69 25.62 6.49
CA HIS A 184 3.25 25.23 7.84
C HIS A 184 2.23 24.08 7.82
N TYR A 185 1.36 24.01 6.82
CA TYR A 185 0.41 22.90 6.66
C TYR A 185 1.15 21.56 6.54
N TRP A 186 2.22 21.54 5.74
CA TRP A 186 3.02 20.34 5.51
C TRP A 186 3.85 19.94 6.73
N LEU A 187 4.35 20.91 7.50
CA LEU A 187 5.07 20.62 8.76
C LEU A 187 4.12 20.12 9.86
N ASP A 188 2.89 20.61 9.93
CA ASP A 188 1.85 20.06 10.81
C ASP A 188 1.49 18.63 10.38
N LEU A 189 1.25 18.40 9.09
CA LEU A 189 1.01 17.05 8.56
C LEU A 189 2.19 16.10 8.82
N ALA A 190 3.43 16.58 8.70
CA ALA A 190 4.63 15.83 9.04
C ALA A 190 4.59 15.32 10.49
N GLN A 191 4.22 16.18 11.44
CA GLN A 191 4.08 15.81 12.85
C GLN A 191 2.97 14.77 13.07
N LYS A 192 1.86 14.88 12.33
CA LYS A 192 0.75 13.93 12.43
C LYS A 192 1.11 12.54 11.85
N ILE A 193 1.84 12.49 10.74
CA ILE A 193 2.40 11.23 10.21
C ILE A 193 3.46 10.67 11.18
N GLN A 194 4.35 11.51 11.70
CA GLN A 194 5.40 11.09 12.62
C GLN A 194 4.86 10.60 13.96
N SER A 195 3.80 11.20 14.50
CA SER A 195 3.15 10.72 15.74
C SER A 195 2.30 9.46 15.54
N GLY A 196 2.03 9.08 14.28
CA GLY A 196 1.23 7.92 13.94
C GLY A 196 -0.28 8.18 13.97
N GLN A 197 -0.70 9.43 13.85
CA GLN A 197 -2.11 9.76 13.61
C GLN A 197 -2.55 9.29 12.22
N PHE A 198 -1.68 9.47 11.21
CA PHE A 198 -1.95 9.10 9.83
C PHE A 198 -0.86 8.23 9.20
N VAL A 199 -1.27 7.39 8.25
CA VAL A 199 -0.44 7.04 7.08
C VAL A 199 -0.95 7.81 5.87
N ALA A 200 -0.05 8.06 4.92
CA ALA A 200 -0.35 8.90 3.77
C ALA A 200 0.18 8.27 2.48
N SER A 201 -0.58 8.44 1.40
CA SER A 201 -0.16 8.13 0.03
C SER A 201 -0.64 9.21 -0.91
N VAL A 202 -0.11 9.21 -2.12
CA VAL A 202 -0.43 10.22 -3.13
C VAL A 202 -0.72 9.57 -4.47
N LEU A 203 -1.56 10.23 -5.26
CA LEU A 203 -1.89 9.87 -6.63
C LEU A 203 -1.35 10.98 -7.54
N THR A 204 -0.58 10.60 -8.55
CA THR A 204 -0.04 11.53 -9.56
C THR A 204 -1.12 11.97 -10.55
N ARG A 205 -0.91 13.12 -11.19
CA ARG A 205 -1.72 13.60 -12.32
C ARG A 205 -1.36 12.84 -13.60
N ASP A 206 -2.19 13.01 -14.61
CA ASP A 206 -1.90 12.55 -15.97
C ASP A 206 -0.76 13.37 -16.62
N MET A 207 0.18 12.67 -17.29
CA MET A 207 1.35 13.18 -18.03
C MET A 207 2.34 14.10 -17.27
N GLU A 208 2.24 14.23 -15.95
CA GLU A 208 3.17 15.07 -15.16
C GLU A 208 4.26 14.25 -14.46
N GLY A 209 5.54 14.58 -14.70
CA GLY A 209 6.67 14.01 -13.95
C GLY A 209 7.32 12.77 -14.57
N GLU A 210 6.78 12.22 -15.66
CA GLU A 210 7.33 11.05 -16.37
C GLU A 210 8.78 11.22 -16.79
N ASN A 211 9.14 12.43 -17.24
CA ASN A 211 10.52 12.78 -17.61
C ASN A 211 11.52 12.71 -16.43
N MET A 212 11.05 12.56 -15.20
CA MET A 212 11.84 12.41 -13.99
C MET A 212 11.70 11.03 -13.35
N GLY A 213 11.04 10.06 -14.02
CA GLY A 213 10.81 8.70 -13.51
C GLY A 213 9.61 8.59 -12.55
N ILE A 214 8.68 9.55 -12.56
CA ILE A 214 7.41 9.46 -11.82
C ILE A 214 6.30 9.09 -12.81
N GLN A 215 5.62 7.97 -12.58
CA GLN A 215 4.55 7.51 -13.45
C GLN A 215 3.27 8.32 -13.25
N SER A 216 2.57 8.57 -14.35
CA SER A 216 1.26 9.22 -14.39
C SER A 216 0.16 8.31 -13.88
N GLU A 217 -0.82 8.87 -13.19
CA GLU A 217 -1.98 8.13 -12.65
C GLU A 217 -1.61 6.94 -11.75
N GLN A 218 -0.46 7.02 -11.08
CA GLN A 218 0.05 5.98 -10.19
C GLN A 218 0.18 6.47 -8.75
N HIS A 219 0.32 5.50 -7.85
CA HIS A 219 0.34 5.76 -6.42
C HIS A 219 1.74 5.63 -5.81
N TYR A 220 2.02 6.50 -4.84
CA TYR A 220 3.27 6.48 -4.07
C TYR A 220 2.99 6.64 -2.58
N GLY A 221 3.73 5.90 -1.73
CA GLY A 221 3.57 5.95 -0.28
C GLY A 221 4.37 7.12 0.32
N VAL A 222 3.78 7.94 1.18
CA VAL A 222 4.50 9.02 1.87
C VAL A 222 5.17 8.45 3.12
N LEU A 223 6.50 8.49 3.14
CA LEU A 223 7.32 7.96 4.23
C LEU A 223 7.63 9.01 5.30
N GLU A 224 7.98 10.22 4.86
CA GLU A 224 8.30 11.35 5.74
C GLU A 224 8.04 12.66 4.99
N ILE A 225 7.71 13.71 5.73
CA ILE A 225 7.71 15.09 5.26
C ILE A 225 8.67 15.85 6.16
N PHE A 226 9.61 16.59 5.58
CA PHE A 226 10.59 17.31 6.38
C PHE A 226 11.05 18.60 5.71
N SER A 227 11.66 19.47 6.50
CA SER A 227 12.31 20.68 6.03
C SER A 227 13.83 20.47 6.01
N MET A 228 14.47 20.89 4.92
CA MET A 228 15.91 20.72 4.70
C MET A 228 16.75 21.59 5.63
N THR A 229 16.33 22.83 5.87
CA THR A 229 17.06 23.83 6.67
C THR A 229 16.38 24.22 7.98
N GLY A 230 15.17 23.73 8.23
CA GLY A 230 14.36 23.99 9.43
C GLY A 230 13.32 25.11 9.27
N THR A 231 13.09 25.62 8.06
CA THR A 231 12.11 26.66 7.77
C THR A 231 10.78 26.08 7.27
N SER A 232 9.71 26.89 7.36
CA SER A 232 8.41 26.58 6.78
C SER A 232 8.25 27.10 5.33
N SER A 233 9.36 27.44 4.65
CA SER A 233 9.29 27.86 3.26
C SER A 233 8.92 26.67 2.38
N VAL A 234 8.03 26.86 1.40
CA VAL A 234 7.64 25.80 0.46
C VAL A 234 8.86 25.22 -0.28
N GLU A 235 9.87 26.04 -0.57
CA GLU A 235 11.10 25.60 -1.25
C GLU A 235 12.01 24.73 -0.37
N ASP A 236 11.81 24.78 0.94
CA ASP A 236 12.61 24.06 1.93
C ASP A 236 12.00 22.71 2.32
N ILE A 237 10.74 22.47 1.95
CA ILE A 237 10.00 21.26 2.29
C ILE A 237 10.20 20.19 1.22
N VAL A 238 10.44 18.97 1.70
CA VAL A 238 10.67 17.78 0.89
C VAL A 238 9.70 16.69 1.35
N ILE A 239 9.11 16.02 0.37
CA ILE A 239 8.25 14.85 0.56
C ILE A 239 9.07 13.61 0.21
N HIS A 240 9.32 12.75 1.20
CA HIS A 240 9.98 11.45 0.99
C HIS A 240 8.91 10.41 0.66
N LEU A 241 8.94 9.91 -0.57
CA LEU A 241 8.02 8.91 -1.09
C LEU A 241 8.72 7.56 -1.25
N HIS A 242 7.94 6.49 -1.14
CA HIS A 242 8.32 5.15 -1.56
C HIS A 242 8.03 4.97 -3.04
N ASN A 243 9.03 4.54 -3.82
CA ASN A 243 8.86 4.09 -5.19
C ASN A 243 8.52 2.60 -5.21
N PRO A 244 7.30 2.20 -5.63
CA PRO A 244 6.93 0.79 -5.72
C PRO A 244 7.47 0.11 -7.00
N PHE A 245 7.92 0.90 -7.98
CA PHE A 245 8.35 0.43 -9.29
C PHE A 245 9.83 0.06 -9.29
N GLU A 246 10.18 -0.99 -10.04
CA GLU A 246 11.55 -1.53 -10.06
C GLU A 246 12.28 -1.33 -11.40
N ASP A 247 11.58 -1.02 -12.49
CA ASP A 247 12.23 -0.81 -13.78
C ASP A 247 13.11 0.44 -13.79
N GLU A 248 14.25 0.35 -14.48
CA GLU A 248 15.25 1.43 -14.52
C GLU A 248 14.69 2.76 -15.04
N GLU A 249 13.68 2.71 -15.92
CA GLU A 249 13.00 3.89 -16.46
C GLU A 249 12.18 4.65 -15.41
N PHE A 250 11.75 3.98 -14.33
CA PHE A 250 11.02 4.57 -13.21
C PHE A 250 11.93 4.98 -12.06
N ARG A 251 13.25 4.98 -12.27
CA ARG A 251 14.18 5.54 -11.30
C ARG A 251 14.11 7.06 -11.30
N TYR A 252 13.93 7.64 -10.11
CA TYR A 252 13.80 9.09 -9.99
C TYR A 252 15.08 9.83 -10.37
N THR A 253 14.96 10.75 -11.33
CA THR A 253 16.06 11.57 -11.85
C THR A 253 15.83 13.08 -11.70
N GLY A 254 14.71 13.48 -11.10
CA GLY A 254 14.33 14.88 -10.92
C GLY A 254 15.18 15.66 -9.89
N PRO A 255 14.75 16.89 -9.54
CA PRO A 255 15.39 17.69 -8.50
C PRO A 255 15.56 16.92 -7.19
N LEU A 256 16.70 17.07 -6.53
CA LEU A 256 16.99 16.40 -5.26
C LEU A 256 17.13 14.86 -5.39
N ASN A 257 17.43 14.36 -6.60
CA ASN A 257 17.88 12.98 -6.80
C ASN A 257 19.16 12.65 -6.01
N SER A 258 19.54 11.38 -5.99
CA SER A 258 20.68 10.86 -5.21
C SER A 258 22.03 11.53 -5.49
N LYS A 259 22.21 12.18 -6.64
CA LYS A 259 23.45 12.86 -7.05
C LYS A 259 23.44 14.37 -6.78
N ASP A 260 22.32 14.93 -6.29
CA ASP A 260 22.18 16.36 -6.04
C ASP A 260 23.15 16.83 -4.95
N SER A 261 23.82 17.96 -5.18
CA SER A 261 24.83 18.52 -4.28
C SER A 261 24.24 19.10 -3.00
N ARG A 262 22.92 19.33 -2.95
CA ARG A 262 22.20 19.75 -1.74
C ARG A 262 22.21 18.68 -0.65
N TRP A 263 22.47 17.42 -0.99
CA TRP A 263 22.66 16.34 -0.02
C TRP A 263 23.99 16.44 0.70
N THR A 264 24.02 17.22 1.79
CA THR A 264 25.16 17.31 2.70
C THR A 264 25.47 15.97 3.38
N SER A 265 26.69 15.79 3.88
CA SER A 265 27.08 14.57 4.62
C SER A 265 26.17 14.29 5.82
N LYS A 266 25.67 15.34 6.50
CA LYS A 266 24.73 15.20 7.61
C LYS A 266 23.39 14.64 7.15
N LEU A 267 22.87 15.11 6.02
CA LEU A 267 21.61 14.61 5.46
C LEU A 267 21.74 13.19 4.93
N ARG A 268 22.86 12.85 4.26
CA ARG A 268 23.14 11.48 3.81
C ARG A 268 23.29 10.48 4.95
N ALA A 269 23.72 10.93 6.13
CA ALA A 269 23.74 10.09 7.32
C ALA A 269 22.34 9.83 7.89
N LYS A 270 21.37 10.73 7.65
CA LYS A 270 19.98 10.60 8.11
C LYS A 270 19.11 9.85 7.10
N TYR A 271 19.28 10.13 5.81
CA TYR A 271 18.43 9.67 4.74
C TYR A 271 19.19 8.73 3.81
N LYS A 272 18.57 7.59 3.45
CA LYS A 272 19.10 6.66 2.45
C LYS A 272 18.87 7.21 1.04
N VAL A 273 19.59 8.28 0.69
CA VAL A 273 19.37 9.01 -0.58
C VAL A 273 19.73 8.19 -1.83
N ASP A 274 20.52 7.14 -1.67
CA ASP A 274 20.94 6.24 -2.75
C ASP A 274 20.03 5.00 -2.88
N ASP A 275 18.99 4.89 -2.05
CA ASP A 275 17.97 3.85 -2.16
C ASP A 275 17.03 4.16 -3.33
N GLU A 276 17.03 3.31 -4.36
CA GLU A 276 16.19 3.49 -5.56
C GLU A 276 14.69 3.39 -5.26
N ARG A 277 14.32 2.80 -4.12
CA ARG A 277 12.94 2.78 -3.61
C ARG A 277 12.54 4.06 -2.86
N SER A 278 13.42 5.05 -2.79
CA SER A 278 13.22 6.33 -2.12
C SER A 278 13.24 7.50 -3.09
N ILE A 279 12.16 8.26 -3.15
CA ILE A 279 12.05 9.50 -3.93
C ILE A 279 11.99 10.66 -2.95
N PHE A 280 12.88 11.64 -3.10
CA PHE A 280 12.87 12.85 -2.29
C PHE A 280 12.41 14.01 -3.18
N LEU A 281 11.12 14.34 -3.12
CA LEU A 281 10.49 15.29 -4.03
C LEU A 281 10.31 16.66 -3.35
N PRO A 282 10.94 17.74 -3.85
CA PRO A 282 10.67 19.09 -3.37
C PRO A 282 9.19 19.45 -3.47
N LEU A 283 8.64 20.13 -2.46
CA LEU A 283 7.20 20.39 -2.37
C LEU A 283 6.66 21.22 -3.56
N ASN A 284 7.44 22.16 -4.08
CA ASN A 284 7.07 22.93 -5.28
C ASN A 284 6.91 22.07 -6.55
N ASN A 285 7.64 20.95 -6.66
CA ASN A 285 7.46 19.96 -7.71
C ASN A 285 6.28 19.05 -7.40
N PHE A 286 6.16 18.60 -6.15
CA PHE A 286 5.05 17.79 -5.66
C PHE A 286 3.70 18.44 -5.97
N LEU A 287 3.52 19.74 -5.67
CA LEU A 287 2.25 20.44 -5.86
C LEU A 287 1.80 20.53 -7.32
N LYS A 288 2.72 20.36 -8.26
CA LYS A 288 2.41 20.29 -9.70
C LYS A 288 1.97 18.87 -10.05
N ILE A 289 2.83 17.91 -9.75
CA ILE A 289 2.74 16.52 -10.21
C ILE A 289 1.59 15.74 -9.55
N MET A 290 1.20 16.10 -8.33
CA MET A 290 0.23 15.32 -7.55
C MET A 290 -1.19 15.81 -7.76
N ASN A 291 -2.10 14.85 -7.92
CA ASN A 291 -3.54 15.07 -8.05
C ASN A 291 -4.21 15.15 -6.67
N SER A 292 -3.96 14.14 -5.83
CA SER A 292 -4.56 14.01 -4.50
C SER A 292 -3.66 13.26 -3.54
N MET A 293 -3.95 13.38 -2.24
CA MET A 293 -3.31 12.66 -1.15
C MET A 293 -4.36 11.94 -0.31
N GLN A 294 -4.17 10.66 -0.07
CA GLN A 294 -5.02 9.86 0.82
C GLN A 294 -4.39 9.82 2.21
N LEU A 295 -5.14 10.24 3.23
CA LEU A 295 -4.73 10.22 4.64
C LEU A 295 -5.61 9.23 5.40
N CYS A 296 -5.06 8.07 5.76
CA CYS A 296 -5.76 7.09 6.57
C CYS A 296 -5.43 7.29 8.05
N TYR A 297 -6.44 7.42 8.89
CA TYR A 297 -6.25 7.41 10.34
C TYR A 297 -5.71 6.05 10.78
N ILE A 298 -4.77 6.02 11.72
CA ILE A 298 -4.21 4.77 12.26
C ILE A 298 -4.78 4.44 13.65
N SER A 299 -4.92 5.45 14.50
CA SER A 299 -5.69 5.33 15.74
C SER A 299 -7.18 5.48 15.42
N THR A 300 -8.02 4.60 15.98
CA THR A 300 -9.47 4.76 15.91
C THR A 300 -9.88 6.09 16.53
N ILE A 301 -10.79 6.81 15.87
CA ILE A 301 -11.43 8.03 16.39
C ILE A 301 -12.57 7.62 17.35
N ASP A 302 -12.31 6.62 18.20
CA ASP A 302 -13.32 6.04 19.10
C ASP A 302 -13.81 7.12 20.06
N GLY A 303 -15.02 7.62 19.81
CA GLY A 303 -15.65 8.70 20.58
C GLY A 303 -16.36 9.75 19.73
N ASP A 304 -15.92 9.98 18.47
CA ASP A 304 -16.43 11.09 17.64
C ASP A 304 -17.07 10.63 16.30
N ALA A 305 -17.08 9.33 15.99
CA ALA A 305 -17.68 8.82 14.76
C ALA A 305 -19.13 8.34 14.99
N THR A 306 -20.06 8.85 14.17
CA THR A 306 -21.44 8.35 14.10
C THR A 306 -21.67 7.74 12.72
N TYR A 307 -22.18 6.51 12.69
CA TYR A 307 -22.46 5.79 11.46
C TYR A 307 -23.97 5.73 11.21
N PHE A 308 -24.37 5.92 9.95
CA PHE A 308 -25.74 5.74 9.48
C PHE A 308 -25.73 4.76 8.31
N ASP A 309 -26.80 3.99 8.15
CA ASP A 309 -27.02 3.11 7.01
C ASP A 309 -28.24 3.60 6.25
N ASP A 310 -28.14 3.68 4.93
CA ASP A 310 -29.24 4.08 4.05
C ASP A 310 -29.13 3.34 2.71
N GLU A 311 -30.21 3.32 1.94
CA GLU A 311 -30.30 2.63 0.66
C GLU A 311 -31.00 3.49 -0.39
N TRP A 312 -30.40 3.56 -1.58
CA TRP A 312 -31.05 4.18 -2.74
C TRP A 312 -31.90 3.14 -3.47
N LYS A 313 -33.23 3.24 -3.34
CA LYS A 313 -34.18 2.40 -4.08
C LYS A 313 -34.71 3.12 -5.31
N ALA A 314 -34.50 2.53 -6.48
CA ALA A 314 -35.13 3.02 -7.71
C ALA A 314 -36.66 2.92 -7.58
N ARG A 315 -37.38 4.03 -7.83
CA ARG A 315 -38.84 3.98 -7.96
C ARG A 315 -39.19 3.38 -9.34
N PRO A 316 -40.12 2.42 -9.42
CA PRO A 316 -40.66 2.02 -10.71
C PRO A 316 -41.30 3.24 -11.39
N LEU A 317 -40.99 3.45 -12.67
CA LEU A 317 -41.72 4.41 -13.50
C LEU A 317 -43.19 3.93 -13.55
N ALA A 318 -44.12 4.79 -13.14
CA ALA A 318 -45.55 4.51 -13.28
C ALA A 318 -45.86 4.34 -14.78
N ALA A 319 -46.45 3.19 -15.13
CA ALA A 319 -46.81 2.81 -16.49
C ALA A 319 -47.95 3.65 -17.06
#